data_AF-A0A812RS61-F1
#
_entry.id   AF-A0A812RS61-F1
#
_cell.length_a   1.000
_cell.length_b   1.000
_cell.length_c   1.000
_cell.angle_alpha   90.00
_cell.angle_beta   90.00
_cell.angle_gamma   90.00
#
_symmetry.space_group_name_H-M   'P 1'
#
loop_
_entity.id
_entity.type
_entity.pdbx_description
1 polymer ?
#
loop_
_entity_poly.entity_id
_entity_poly.type
_entity_poly.pdbx_seq_one_letter_code
_entity_poly.pdbx_strand_id
1 'polypeptide(L)'
;ALEEFWKTNSIGRPLSEYFGMYVLANAKTVDHVSSAFYGVFVHSKLIAIDYDTEGAEAIVGSANLNDRSLLGDRDAEVSVAVKGPFVKAMVSKLIDAHTESSTSLPNSADLQPSLSVVAETNAERLQQISIQWSQGTVQNRKLLDQNSNPRPNSFGNEPEHLPELDVSEAFMVGAGVHWKILPGHMVKGLKGHLLPWNMALWGDADVYRSWKHYHPTGAWLQVS
;
A
#
# COMPACT_ATOMS: atom_id res chain seq x y z
N ALA A 1 15.55 -5.62 15.64
CA ALA A 1 15.81 -5.96 14.22
C ALA A 1 16.32 -4.76 13.42
N LEU A 2 15.50 -4.05 12.61
CA LEU A 2 16.04 -3.08 11.63
C LEU A 2 16.65 -1.81 12.28
N GLU A 3 15.95 -1.16 13.22
CA GLU A 3 16.52 -0.03 13.98
C GLU A 3 17.76 -0.40 14.81
N GLU A 4 17.78 -1.64 15.31
CA GLU A 4 18.85 -2.21 16.12
C GLU A 4 20.09 -2.48 15.26
N PHE A 5 19.90 -3.00 14.04
CA PHE A 5 20.94 -3.09 13.02
C PHE A 5 21.48 -1.69 12.66
N TRP A 6 20.61 -0.68 12.49
CA TRP A 6 21.01 0.71 12.25
C TRP A 6 21.94 1.26 13.34
N LYS A 7 21.52 1.09 14.62
CA LYS A 7 22.29 1.50 15.80
C LYS A 7 23.63 0.75 15.89
N THR A 8 23.61 -0.57 15.70
CA THR A 8 24.81 -1.43 15.78
C THR A 8 25.85 -1.08 14.71
N ASN A 9 25.41 -0.76 13.50
CA ASN A 9 26.29 -0.42 12.38
C ASN A 9 26.62 1.08 12.28
N SER A 10 26.23 1.89 13.28
CA SER A 10 26.51 3.34 13.34
C SER A 10 26.09 4.11 12.07
N ILE A 11 24.96 3.73 11.46
CA ILE A 11 24.46 4.39 10.25
C ILE A 11 23.92 5.77 10.64
N GLY A 12 24.68 6.82 10.30
CA GLY A 12 24.45 8.19 10.77
C GLY A 12 23.26 8.94 10.14
N ARG A 13 22.57 8.34 9.17
CA ARG A 13 21.33 8.86 8.57
C ARG A 13 20.11 8.07 9.08
N PRO A 14 18.96 8.73 9.30
CA PRO A 14 17.76 8.06 9.80
C PRO A 14 17.27 6.98 8.84
N LEU A 15 16.67 5.91 9.38
CA LEU A 15 16.11 4.81 8.59
C LEU A 15 15.11 5.31 7.52
N SER A 16 14.38 6.38 7.82
CA SER A 16 13.44 7.04 6.92
C SER A 16 14.06 7.80 5.75
N GLU A 17 15.38 7.82 5.58
CA GLU A 17 16.06 8.24 4.33
C GLU A 17 16.41 7.06 3.42
N TYR A 18 16.40 5.82 3.95
CA TYR A 18 16.76 4.61 3.20
C TYR A 18 15.56 3.73 2.87
N PHE A 19 14.52 3.78 3.69
CA PHE A 19 13.39 2.88 3.63
C PHE A 19 12.08 3.65 3.75
N GLY A 20 11.20 3.47 2.76
CA GLY A 20 9.84 4.00 2.74
C GLY A 20 8.87 2.87 2.42
N MET A 21 7.78 2.79 3.19
CA MET A 21 6.64 1.95 2.86
C MET A 21 5.47 2.86 2.50
N TYR A 22 4.79 2.52 1.41
CA TYR A 22 3.67 3.29 0.88
C TYR A 22 2.52 2.34 0.56
N VAL A 23 1.31 2.87 0.62
CA VAL A 23 0.12 2.21 0.06
C VAL A 23 -0.43 3.09 -1.05
N LEU A 24 -1.19 2.48 -1.96
CA LEU A 24 -1.88 3.21 -3.02
C LEU A 24 -3.37 3.37 -2.66
N ALA A 25 -3.86 4.60 -2.79
CA ALA A 25 -5.28 4.94 -2.65
C ALA A 25 -5.63 6.09 -3.59
N ASN A 26 -6.91 6.37 -3.78
CA ASN A 26 -7.38 7.51 -4.56
C ASN A 26 -8.62 8.13 -3.89
N ALA A 27 -8.86 9.41 -4.17
CA ALA A 27 -10.04 10.14 -3.76
C ALA A 27 -10.55 10.98 -4.94
N LYS A 28 -11.79 10.70 -5.39
CA LYS A 28 -12.40 11.32 -6.57
C LYS A 28 -13.76 11.90 -6.23
N THR A 29 -14.00 13.16 -6.57
CA THR A 29 -15.32 13.79 -6.55
C THR A 29 -16.35 12.96 -7.34
N VAL A 30 -17.47 12.63 -6.72
CA VAL A 30 -18.58 11.87 -7.36
C VAL A 30 -19.81 12.71 -7.66
N ASP A 31 -20.02 13.79 -6.91
CA ASP A 31 -21.09 14.77 -7.13
C ASP A 31 -20.62 16.19 -6.74
N HIS A 32 -21.52 17.16 -6.59
CA HIS A 32 -21.16 18.54 -6.27
C HIS A 32 -20.70 18.79 -4.81
N VAL A 33 -20.89 17.82 -3.90
CA VAL A 33 -20.62 17.93 -2.47
C VAL A 33 -19.86 16.73 -1.88
N SER A 34 -19.74 15.61 -2.61
CA SER A 34 -19.18 14.35 -2.10
C SER A 34 -18.00 13.82 -2.91
N SER A 35 -17.10 13.10 -2.23
CA SER A 35 -16.00 12.36 -2.87
C SER A 35 -16.03 10.88 -2.50
N ALA A 36 -15.71 10.01 -3.46
CA ALA A 36 -15.40 8.61 -3.23
C ALA A 36 -13.91 8.44 -2.90
N PHE A 37 -13.59 7.76 -1.80
CA PHE A 37 -12.24 7.29 -1.48
C PHE A 37 -12.16 5.77 -1.62
N TYR A 38 -11.04 5.25 -2.13
CA TYR A 38 -10.79 3.80 -2.22
C TYR A 38 -9.30 3.46 -2.21
N GLY A 39 -8.96 2.29 -1.67
CA GLY A 39 -7.63 1.70 -1.83
C GLY A 39 -7.42 1.17 -3.25
N VAL A 40 -6.22 1.33 -3.80
CA VAL A 40 -5.81 0.73 -5.08
C VAL A 40 -5.10 -0.59 -4.76
N PHE A 41 -5.68 -1.70 -5.22
CA PHE A 41 -5.16 -3.03 -4.89
C PHE A 41 -3.88 -3.35 -5.69
N VAL A 42 -2.74 -3.32 -5.01
CA VAL A 42 -1.43 -3.67 -5.59
C VAL A 42 -1.31 -5.19 -5.71
N HIS A 43 -1.69 -5.73 -6.87
CA HIS A 43 -1.50 -7.16 -7.16
C HIS A 43 -0.12 -7.47 -7.79
N SER A 44 0.66 -6.47 -8.18
CA SER A 44 1.98 -6.62 -8.79
C SER A 44 2.98 -7.35 -7.87
N LYS A 45 3.79 -8.23 -8.44
CA LYS A 45 4.99 -8.77 -7.78
C LYS A 45 6.20 -8.42 -8.63
N LEU A 46 6.90 -7.38 -8.18
CA LEU A 46 7.97 -6.71 -8.93
C LEU A 46 9.02 -6.20 -7.95
N ILE A 47 10.28 -6.45 -8.28
CA ILE A 47 11.45 -5.83 -7.63
C ILE A 47 12.27 -5.17 -8.74
N ALA A 48 12.68 -3.92 -8.55
CA ALA A 48 13.66 -3.24 -9.40
C ALA A 48 14.89 -2.90 -8.55
N ILE A 49 16.08 -3.13 -9.10
CA ILE A 49 17.38 -3.03 -8.46
C ILE A 49 18.23 -2.09 -9.31
N ASP A 50 18.87 -1.11 -8.65
CA ASP A 50 19.80 -0.14 -9.25
C ASP A 50 19.32 0.46 -10.59
N TYR A 51 18.01 0.77 -10.64
CA TYR A 51 17.23 1.00 -11.86
C TYR A 51 17.74 2.14 -12.75
N ASP A 52 18.54 3.04 -12.22
CA ASP A 52 19.11 4.20 -12.90
C ASP A 52 20.58 4.04 -13.31
N THR A 53 21.19 2.90 -13.00
CA THR A 53 22.60 2.55 -13.28
C THR A 53 22.74 1.63 -14.51
N GLU A 54 23.98 1.35 -14.93
CA GLU A 54 24.27 0.35 -15.97
C GLU A 54 23.97 -1.09 -15.51
N GLY A 55 23.92 -1.34 -14.19
CA GLY A 55 23.61 -2.64 -13.60
C GLY A 55 22.11 -2.93 -13.45
N ALA A 56 21.24 -2.05 -13.93
CA ALA A 56 19.80 -2.09 -13.69
C ALA A 56 19.15 -3.45 -14.01
N GLU A 57 18.47 -4.03 -13.02
CA GLU A 57 17.79 -5.32 -13.10
C GLU A 57 16.38 -5.22 -12.49
N ALA A 58 15.45 -5.99 -13.03
CA ALA A 58 14.14 -6.19 -12.41
C ALA A 58 13.75 -7.67 -12.43
N ILE A 59 13.04 -8.10 -11.39
CA ILE A 59 12.36 -9.38 -11.31
C ILE A 59 10.87 -9.10 -11.37
N VAL A 60 10.18 -9.71 -12.34
CA VAL A 60 8.72 -9.59 -12.52
C VAL A 60 8.11 -10.98 -12.62
N GLY A 61 7.07 -11.27 -11.85
CA GLY A 61 6.49 -12.61 -11.81
C GLY A 61 5.19 -12.74 -11.04
N SER A 62 4.83 -13.99 -10.72
CA SER A 62 3.67 -14.34 -9.89
C SER A 62 4.00 -14.48 -8.40
N ALA A 63 5.27 -14.74 -8.06
CA ALA A 63 5.72 -15.01 -6.69
C ALA A 63 5.53 -13.80 -5.74
N ASN A 64 4.69 -13.96 -4.72
CA ASN A 64 4.57 -12.99 -3.64
C ASN A 64 5.78 -13.03 -2.70
N LEU A 65 5.98 -11.98 -1.89
CA LEU A 65 6.99 -11.96 -0.83
C LEU A 65 6.52 -12.71 0.42
N ASN A 66 6.31 -14.03 0.30
CA ASN A 66 5.94 -14.91 1.40
C ASN A 66 6.44 -16.35 1.20
N ASP A 67 6.42 -17.14 2.27
CA ASP A 67 6.89 -18.54 2.27
C ASP A 67 6.17 -19.42 1.23
N ARG A 68 4.89 -19.15 0.96
CA ARG A 68 4.06 -19.94 0.04
C ARG A 68 4.53 -19.83 -1.40
N SER A 69 4.94 -18.63 -1.81
CA SER A 69 5.50 -18.36 -3.14
C SER A 69 7.01 -18.61 -3.23
N LEU A 70 7.78 -18.47 -2.14
CA LEU A 70 9.25 -18.43 -2.21
C LEU A 70 9.97 -19.72 -1.77
N LEU A 71 9.33 -20.63 -1.02
CA LEU A 71 9.99 -21.89 -0.60
C LEU A 71 10.05 -22.95 -1.71
N GLY A 72 9.24 -22.84 -2.76
CA GLY A 72 9.19 -23.78 -3.88
C GLY A 72 8.56 -25.15 -3.56
N ASP A 73 8.11 -25.37 -2.32
CA ASP A 73 7.45 -26.59 -1.85
C ASP A 73 5.91 -26.46 -1.72
N ARG A 74 5.36 -25.28 -2.04
CA ARG A 74 3.90 -25.01 -2.00
C ARG A 74 3.35 -24.59 -3.37
N ASP A 75 3.41 -23.31 -3.72
CA ASP A 75 2.84 -22.82 -4.97
C ASP A 75 3.87 -22.90 -6.11
N ALA A 76 3.39 -23.26 -7.31
CA ALA A 76 4.19 -23.22 -8.52
C ALA A 76 4.19 -21.79 -9.09
N GLU A 77 5.31 -21.09 -8.93
CA GLU A 77 5.47 -19.69 -9.34
C GLU A 77 6.35 -19.55 -10.58
N VAL A 78 6.17 -18.46 -11.33
CA VAL A 78 7.02 -18.07 -12.46
C VAL A 78 7.46 -16.62 -12.35
N SER A 79 8.75 -16.38 -12.56
CA SER A 79 9.37 -15.05 -12.55
C SER A 79 10.40 -14.93 -13.65
N VAL A 80 10.52 -13.74 -14.24
CA VAL A 80 11.52 -13.41 -15.24
C VAL A 80 12.43 -12.32 -14.68
N ALA A 81 13.74 -12.58 -14.71
CA ALA A 81 14.76 -11.56 -14.49
C ALA A 81 15.04 -10.83 -15.80
N VAL A 82 15.02 -9.49 -15.77
CA VAL A 82 15.15 -8.63 -16.94
C VAL A 82 16.20 -7.56 -16.62
N LYS A 83 17.28 -7.48 -17.43
CA LYS A 83 18.41 -6.55 -17.22
C LYS A 83 18.53 -5.51 -18.32
N GLY A 84 18.83 -4.26 -17.97
CA GLY A 84 19.16 -3.18 -18.91
C GLY A 84 18.18 -1.99 -18.93
N PRO A 85 18.27 -1.11 -19.94
CA PRO A 85 17.73 0.26 -19.86
C PRO A 85 16.20 0.38 -19.79
N PHE A 86 15.44 -0.65 -20.16
CA PHE A 86 13.99 -0.63 -20.00
C PHE A 86 13.57 -0.70 -18.52
N VAL A 87 14.42 -1.16 -17.59
CA VAL A 87 14.14 -1.16 -16.14
C VAL A 87 13.88 0.28 -15.69
N LYS A 88 14.75 1.22 -16.09
CA LYS A 88 14.58 2.66 -15.83
C LYS A 88 13.27 3.20 -16.40
N ALA A 89 12.93 2.82 -17.63
CA ALA A 89 11.71 3.26 -18.30
C ALA A 89 10.43 2.70 -17.65
N MET A 90 10.50 1.46 -17.13
CA MET A 90 9.43 0.84 -16.37
C MET A 90 9.23 1.53 -15.02
N VAL A 91 10.31 1.77 -14.27
CA VAL A 91 10.27 2.49 -12.99
C VAL A 91 9.75 3.92 -13.19
N SER A 92 10.21 4.66 -14.21
CA SER A 92 9.66 5.98 -14.57
C SER A 92 8.14 5.91 -14.70
N LYS A 93 7.61 5.05 -15.57
CA LYS A 93 6.16 4.94 -15.79
C LYS A 93 5.36 4.61 -14.52
N LEU A 94 5.92 3.79 -13.63
CA LEU A 94 5.29 3.47 -12.34
C LEU A 94 5.28 4.67 -11.39
N ILE A 95 6.39 5.41 -11.29
CA ILE A 95 6.48 6.63 -10.47
C ILE A 95 5.58 7.73 -11.05
N ASP A 96 5.62 7.97 -12.36
CA ASP A 96 4.80 8.98 -13.05
C ASP A 96 3.29 8.70 -12.82
N ALA A 97 2.85 7.45 -12.98
CA ALA A 97 1.46 7.03 -12.80
C ALA A 97 0.95 7.09 -11.35
N HIS A 98 1.84 7.03 -10.36
CA HIS A 98 1.45 7.00 -8.94
C HIS A 98 1.81 8.27 -8.17
N THR A 99 2.58 9.19 -8.74
CA THR A 99 2.88 10.51 -8.14
C THR A 99 2.22 11.69 -8.84
N GLU A 100 1.74 11.49 -10.08
CA GLU A 100 1.31 12.57 -10.99
C GLU A 100 2.40 13.65 -11.23
N SER A 101 3.66 13.32 -10.93
CA SER A 101 4.78 14.23 -11.15
C SER A 101 5.22 14.16 -12.61
N SER A 102 5.21 15.28 -13.31
CA SER A 102 5.81 15.41 -14.65
C SER A 102 7.31 15.76 -14.60
N THR A 103 7.96 15.52 -13.45
CA THR A 103 9.39 15.78 -13.23
C THR A 103 10.23 14.60 -13.69
N SER A 104 11.51 14.83 -14.00
CA SER A 104 12.47 13.73 -14.21
C SER A 104 12.45 12.76 -13.03
N LEU A 105 12.35 11.45 -13.32
CA LEU A 105 12.47 10.36 -12.35
C LEU A 105 13.72 10.61 -11.45
N PRO A 106 13.59 10.67 -10.11
CA PRO A 106 14.74 10.81 -9.22
C PRO A 106 15.73 9.66 -9.43
N ASN A 107 17.00 9.93 -9.12
CA ASN A 107 17.98 8.85 -8.99
C ASN A 107 17.62 7.93 -7.82
N SER A 108 18.22 6.75 -7.76
CA SER A 108 17.90 5.74 -6.74
C SER A 108 18.15 6.20 -5.30
N ALA A 109 19.10 7.12 -5.06
CA ALA A 109 19.36 7.69 -3.73
C ALA A 109 18.30 8.72 -3.29
N ASP A 110 17.73 9.47 -4.24
CA ASP A 110 16.70 10.50 -3.98
C ASP A 110 15.26 9.96 -4.11
N LEU A 111 15.08 8.69 -4.50
CA LEU A 111 13.77 8.09 -4.72
C LEU A 111 12.89 8.11 -3.47
N GLN A 112 13.39 7.59 -2.34
CA GLN A 112 12.60 7.52 -1.11
C GLN A 112 12.22 8.91 -0.59
N PRO A 113 13.14 9.91 -0.51
CA PRO A 113 12.78 11.27 -0.13
C PRO A 113 11.70 11.85 -1.06
N SER A 114 11.84 11.67 -2.37
CA SER A 114 10.87 12.16 -3.37
C SER A 114 9.47 11.54 -3.19
N LEU A 115 9.40 10.23 -2.95
CA LEU A 115 8.13 9.54 -2.71
C LEU A 115 7.50 9.93 -1.36
N SER A 116 8.31 10.17 -0.33
CA SER A 116 7.83 10.63 0.98
C SER A 116 7.11 11.99 0.88
N VAL A 117 7.65 12.95 0.11
CA VAL A 117 7.03 14.27 -0.08
C VAL A 117 5.64 14.16 -0.72
N VAL A 118 5.48 13.29 -1.72
CA VAL A 118 4.17 13.05 -2.37
C VAL A 118 3.19 12.39 -1.39
N ALA A 119 3.65 11.36 -0.68
CA ALA A 119 2.86 10.61 0.27
C ALA A 119 2.34 11.49 1.42
N GLU A 120 3.22 12.26 2.07
CA GLU A 120 2.84 13.16 3.16
C GLU A 120 1.96 14.32 2.67
N THR A 121 2.24 14.90 1.50
CA THR A 121 1.34 15.90 0.86
C THR A 121 -0.09 15.35 0.70
N ASN A 122 -0.23 14.07 0.36
CA ASN A 122 -1.54 13.43 0.22
C ASN A 122 -2.18 13.15 1.59
N ALA A 123 -1.41 12.74 2.60
CA ALA A 123 -1.92 12.58 3.97
C ALA A 123 -2.41 13.92 4.57
N GLU A 124 -1.69 15.02 4.36
CA GLU A 124 -2.11 16.37 4.75
C GLU A 124 -3.42 16.81 4.06
N ARG A 125 -3.59 16.48 2.77
CA ARG A 125 -4.84 16.76 2.03
C ARG A 125 -6.04 16.00 2.57
N LEU A 126 -5.83 14.75 3.01
CA LEU A 126 -6.85 13.97 3.70
C LEU A 126 -7.17 14.59 5.07
N GLN A 127 -6.17 15.13 5.79
CA GLN A 127 -6.40 15.81 7.06
C GLN A 127 -7.29 17.07 6.94
N GLN A 128 -7.19 17.82 5.84
CA GLN A 128 -8.02 19.00 5.55
C GLN A 128 -9.52 18.68 5.43
N ILE A 129 -9.88 17.41 5.22
CA ILE A 129 -11.25 16.90 5.18
C ILE A 129 -11.54 15.96 6.36
N SER A 130 -10.91 16.21 7.51
CA SER A 130 -11.02 15.47 8.78
C SER A 130 -10.40 14.06 8.84
N ILE A 131 -9.82 13.54 7.76
CA ILE A 131 -9.27 12.18 7.73
C ILE A 131 -7.85 12.16 8.33
N GLN A 132 -7.72 11.68 9.58
CA GLN A 132 -6.44 11.61 10.30
C GLN A 132 -5.61 10.37 9.90
N TRP A 133 -5.05 10.38 8.69
CA TRP A 133 -4.33 9.23 8.12
C TRP A 133 -3.25 8.62 9.04
N SER A 134 -2.46 9.46 9.72
CA SER A 134 -1.36 9.04 10.60
C SER A 134 -1.79 8.40 11.92
N GLN A 135 -3.04 8.59 12.34
CA GLN A 135 -3.61 7.96 13.54
C GLN A 135 -4.18 6.56 13.25
N GLY A 136 -4.22 6.16 11.98
CA GLY A 136 -4.80 4.90 11.54
C GLY A 136 -6.32 4.85 11.64
N THR A 137 -6.90 3.69 11.32
CA THR A 137 -8.35 3.50 11.25
C THR A 137 -8.81 2.37 12.16
N VAL A 138 -8.85 2.66 13.46
CA VAL A 138 -9.29 1.74 14.53
C VAL A 138 -10.23 2.57 15.43
N GLN A 139 -11.46 2.17 15.76
CA GLN A 139 -11.81 0.92 16.44
C GLN A 139 -13.21 0.38 16.06
N ASN A 140 -13.28 -0.80 15.41
CA ASN A 140 -13.98 -2.00 15.92
C ASN A 140 -14.15 -3.09 14.85
N ARG A 141 -13.29 -4.13 14.86
CA ARG A 141 -13.54 -5.37 14.11
C ARG A 141 -14.79 -6.14 14.60
N LYS A 142 -15.26 -5.86 15.82
CA LYS A 142 -16.41 -6.53 16.46
C LYS A 142 -17.75 -6.35 15.74
N LEU A 143 -17.89 -5.37 14.85
CA LEU A 143 -19.14 -5.14 14.09
C LEU A 143 -19.19 -5.87 12.74
N LEU A 144 -18.04 -6.26 12.16
CA LEU A 144 -18.02 -7.06 10.93
C LEU A 144 -18.41 -8.53 11.20
N ASP A 145 -17.92 -9.10 12.32
CA ASP A 145 -17.98 -10.54 12.57
C ASP A 145 -19.27 -11.01 13.28
N GLN A 146 -20.17 -10.10 13.66
CA GLN A 146 -21.44 -10.44 14.33
C GLN A 146 -22.65 -10.49 13.39
N ASN A 147 -22.54 -9.94 12.17
CA ASN A 147 -23.63 -9.94 11.18
C ASN A 147 -23.20 -10.36 9.76
N SER A 148 -21.91 -10.60 9.48
CA SER A 148 -21.50 -11.12 8.16
C SER A 148 -21.71 -12.63 8.05
N ASN A 149 -22.69 -13.01 7.23
CA ASN A 149 -22.72 -14.36 6.64
C ASN A 149 -21.42 -14.62 5.85
N PRO A 150 -21.02 -15.90 5.66
CA PRO A 150 -19.67 -16.24 5.27
C PRO A 150 -19.26 -15.68 3.91
N ARG A 151 -17.96 -15.41 3.79
CA ARG A 151 -17.24 -14.87 2.62
C ARG A 151 -17.86 -15.34 1.28
N PRO A 152 -18.19 -14.43 0.34
CA PRO A 152 -18.58 -14.83 -1.00
C PRO A 152 -17.39 -15.52 -1.66
N ASN A 153 -17.62 -16.73 -2.18
CA ASN A 153 -16.59 -17.48 -2.88
C ASN A 153 -16.19 -16.76 -4.18
N SER A 154 -14.90 -16.88 -4.48
CA SER A 154 -14.26 -16.73 -5.78
C SER A 154 -15.15 -16.92 -7.03
N PHE A 155 -15.06 -15.97 -7.96
CA PHE A 155 -15.45 -16.06 -9.38
C PHE A 155 -16.88 -16.57 -9.69
N GLY A 156 -17.86 -15.66 -9.64
CA GLY A 156 -19.15 -15.86 -10.29
C GLY A 156 -20.17 -14.76 -9.96
N ASN A 157 -20.67 -14.08 -11.01
CA ASN A 157 -21.82 -13.16 -11.05
C ASN A 157 -21.96 -12.15 -9.87
N GLU A 158 -21.57 -10.89 -10.11
CA GLU A 158 -21.79 -9.81 -9.14
C GLU A 158 -23.30 -9.59 -8.87
N PRO A 159 -23.70 -9.38 -7.61
CA PRO A 159 -25.07 -9.00 -7.28
C PRO A 159 -25.29 -7.50 -7.51
N GLU A 160 -26.42 -7.15 -8.11
CA GLU A 160 -26.98 -5.80 -7.97
C GLU A 160 -27.25 -5.49 -6.48
N HIS A 161 -27.02 -4.23 -6.10
CA HIS A 161 -27.15 -3.65 -4.75
C HIS A 161 -25.94 -3.76 -3.80
N LEU A 162 -25.06 -2.75 -3.88
CA LEU A 162 -24.16 -2.32 -2.79
C LEU A 162 -24.65 -1.01 -2.14
N PRO A 163 -25.37 -1.07 -1.00
CA PRO A 163 -25.56 0.05 -0.08
C PRO A 163 -25.08 -0.30 1.36
N GLU A 164 -24.70 0.61 2.25
CA GLU A 164 -24.13 1.97 2.14
C GLU A 164 -23.31 2.13 3.45
N LEU A 165 -22.03 2.54 3.38
CA LEU A 165 -21.06 2.18 4.45
C LEU A 165 -20.76 3.30 5.45
N ASP A 166 -21.35 3.20 6.64
CA ASP A 166 -21.20 4.12 7.78
C ASP A 166 -20.92 3.37 9.10
N VAL A 167 -19.87 3.76 9.83
CA VAL A 167 -19.45 3.18 11.12
C VAL A 167 -18.76 4.09 12.17
N SER A 168 -18.35 5.35 11.97
CA SER A 168 -18.56 6.30 10.87
C SER A 168 -17.46 6.26 9.80
N GLU A 169 -16.37 7.00 10.01
CA GLU A 169 -15.38 7.47 9.03
C GLU A 169 -14.32 6.42 8.61
N ALA A 170 -14.70 5.14 8.52
CA ALA A 170 -13.72 4.07 8.28
C ALA A 170 -13.07 4.12 6.88
N PHE A 171 -11.75 3.88 6.86
CA PHE A 171 -10.98 3.57 5.64
C PHE A 171 -10.22 2.25 5.84
N MET A 172 -10.22 1.41 4.81
CA MET A 172 -9.43 0.17 4.76
C MET A 172 -8.62 0.18 3.46
N VAL A 173 -7.30 0.03 3.55
CA VAL A 173 -6.41 -0.02 2.38
C VAL A 173 -5.69 -1.37 2.33
N GLY A 174 -6.46 -2.37 1.91
CA GLY A 174 -6.03 -3.76 1.77
C GLY A 174 -7.24 -4.68 1.59
N ALA A 175 -7.16 -5.61 0.63
CA ALA A 175 -8.24 -6.50 0.19
C ALA A 175 -9.50 -5.80 -0.39
N GLY A 176 -9.40 -5.36 -1.64
CA GLY A 176 -10.48 -5.40 -2.65
C GLY A 176 -11.70 -4.48 -2.53
N VAL A 177 -11.97 -3.73 -3.61
CA VAL A 177 -13.29 -3.16 -4.04
C VAL A 177 -14.08 -2.25 -3.08
N HIS A 178 -13.69 -2.09 -1.82
CA HIS A 178 -14.39 -1.22 -0.89
C HIS A 178 -14.04 0.26 -1.11
N TRP A 179 -15.02 1.03 -1.58
CA TRP A 179 -14.99 2.48 -1.69
C TRP A 179 -16.00 3.12 -0.73
N LYS A 180 -15.68 4.31 -0.20
CA LYS A 180 -16.54 5.06 0.71
C LYS A 180 -16.86 6.43 0.12
N ILE A 181 -18.15 6.79 0.10
CA ILE A 181 -18.60 8.16 -0.17
C ILE A 181 -18.36 9.00 1.10
N LEU A 182 -17.85 10.21 0.92
CA LEU A 182 -17.59 11.20 1.95
C LEU A 182 -18.49 12.42 1.69
N PRO A 183 -19.74 12.46 2.20
CA PRO A 183 -20.68 13.53 1.93
C PRO A 183 -20.24 14.86 2.57
N GLY A 184 -20.27 15.95 1.82
CA GLY A 184 -19.77 17.26 2.28
C GLY A 184 -18.26 17.42 2.21
N HIS A 185 -17.51 16.37 1.88
CA HIS A 185 -16.04 16.40 1.76
C HIS A 185 -15.62 16.38 0.30
N MET A 186 -15.15 17.53 -0.19
CA MET A 186 -14.58 17.68 -1.53
C MET A 186 -13.06 17.52 -1.47
N VAL A 187 -12.56 16.31 -1.74
CA VAL A 187 -11.11 16.08 -1.83
C VAL A 187 -10.60 16.75 -3.10
N LYS A 188 -9.89 17.87 -2.97
CA LYS A 188 -9.28 18.57 -4.11
C LYS A 188 -8.02 17.85 -4.60
N GLY A 189 -8.23 16.67 -5.20
CA GLY A 189 -7.25 15.85 -5.91
C GLY A 189 -6.04 15.44 -5.06
N LEU A 190 -5.88 14.15 -4.78
CA LEU A 190 -4.55 13.67 -4.35
C LEU A 190 -3.55 13.88 -5.50
N LYS A 191 -2.27 14.13 -5.19
CA LYS A 191 -1.20 14.07 -6.20
C LYS A 191 -0.90 12.61 -6.46
N GLY A 192 -1.54 12.05 -7.48
CA GLY A 192 -1.51 10.62 -7.75
C GLY A 192 -2.08 9.81 -6.59
N HIS A 193 -1.35 8.75 -6.22
CA HIS A 193 -1.90 7.61 -5.49
C HIS A 193 -1.18 7.28 -4.17
N LEU A 194 0.02 7.82 -3.93
CA LEU A 194 0.81 7.47 -2.74
C LEU A 194 0.21 8.02 -1.45
N LEU A 195 0.17 7.17 -0.42
CA LEU A 195 0.02 7.54 0.99
C LEU A 195 1.06 6.79 1.83
N PRO A 196 1.55 7.36 2.95
CA PRO A 196 2.58 6.73 3.76
C PRO A 196 1.97 5.52 4.48
N TRP A 197 2.66 4.39 4.47
CA TRP A 197 2.25 3.27 5.31
C TRP A 197 2.46 3.63 6.78
N ASN A 198 1.50 3.30 7.64
CA ASN A 198 1.70 3.30 9.08
C ASN A 198 1.03 2.07 9.69
N MET A 199 1.54 1.64 10.85
CA MET A 199 1.04 0.45 11.56
C MET A 199 -0.41 0.61 12.04
N ALA A 200 -0.83 1.84 12.36
CA ALA A 200 -2.16 2.10 12.88
C ALA A 200 -3.29 1.87 11.84
N LEU A 201 -2.98 1.90 10.53
CA LEU A 201 -3.90 1.47 9.46
C LEU A 201 -4.39 0.02 9.60
N TRP A 202 -3.61 -0.84 10.27
CA TRP A 202 -3.84 -2.29 10.36
C TRP A 202 -4.25 -2.77 11.75
N GLY A 203 -4.30 -1.84 12.71
CA GLY A 203 -4.53 -2.12 14.12
C GLY A 203 -3.33 -2.72 14.84
N ASP A 204 -3.56 -3.12 16.08
CA ASP A 204 -2.52 -3.71 16.94
C ASP A 204 -2.01 -5.04 16.35
N ALA A 205 -0.69 -5.14 16.19
CA ALA A 205 0.03 -6.33 15.73
C ALA A 205 -0.31 -7.57 16.58
N ASP A 206 -0.65 -7.36 17.86
CA ASP A 206 -0.88 -8.41 18.83
C ASP A 206 -2.23 -9.12 18.61
N VAL A 207 -3.15 -8.54 17.84
CA VAL A 207 -4.36 -9.22 17.34
C VAL A 207 -3.98 -10.49 16.57
N TYR A 208 -2.89 -10.42 15.80
CA TYR A 208 -2.41 -11.53 14.96
C TYR A 208 -1.52 -12.52 15.73
N ARG A 209 -1.04 -12.21 16.95
CA ARG A 209 -0.29 -13.17 17.80
C ARG A 209 -1.08 -14.42 18.15
N SER A 210 -2.41 -14.31 18.17
CA SER A 210 -3.31 -15.44 18.43
C SER A 210 -3.39 -16.44 17.27
N TRP A 211 -2.88 -16.09 16.08
CA TRP A 211 -2.95 -16.95 14.90
C TRP A 211 -1.78 -17.94 14.91
N LYS A 212 -2.07 -19.23 14.64
CA LYS A 212 -1.12 -20.36 14.80
C LYS A 212 0.17 -20.31 13.96
N HIS A 213 0.33 -19.31 13.10
CA HIS A 213 1.48 -19.13 12.20
C HIS A 213 2.16 -17.76 12.38
N TYR A 214 1.90 -17.04 13.48
CA TYR A 214 2.52 -15.74 13.75
C TYR A 214 4.05 -15.84 13.89
N HIS A 215 4.79 -15.25 12.96
CA HIS A 215 6.21 -14.98 13.14
C HIS A 215 6.41 -13.57 13.73
N PRO A 216 7.14 -13.41 14.86
CA PRO A 216 7.22 -12.15 15.62
C PRO A 216 7.98 -10.99 14.93
N THR A 217 8.40 -11.19 13.68
CA THR A 217 9.23 -10.24 12.92
C THR A 217 8.59 -9.78 11.59
N GLY A 218 7.36 -10.20 11.26
CA GLY A 218 6.80 -9.93 9.92
C GLY A 218 5.29 -10.16 9.73
N ALA A 219 4.47 -9.96 10.77
CA ALA A 219 3.03 -10.29 10.75
C ALA A 219 2.21 -9.67 9.59
N TRP A 220 2.67 -8.56 9.01
CA TRP A 220 2.04 -7.87 7.87
C TRP A 220 2.55 -8.32 6.48
N LEU A 221 3.65 -9.07 6.41
CA LEU A 221 4.14 -9.72 5.17
C LEU A 221 3.52 -11.11 4.98
N GLN A 222 3.05 -11.75 6.06
CA GLN A 222 2.33 -13.02 6.02
C GLN A 222 0.80 -12.82 6.01
N VAL A 223 0.27 -12.24 4.93
CA VAL A 223 -1.18 -12.32 4.64
C VAL A 223 -1.38 -12.82 3.21
N SER A 224 -1.82 -14.07 3.09
CA SER A 224 -2.30 -14.74 1.87
C SER A 224 -3.62 -15.43 2.16
#